data_AF-A0A5N7DNC4-F1
#
_entry.id   AF-A0A5N7DNC4-F1
#
_cell.length_a   1.000
_cell.length_b   1.000
_cell.length_c   1.000
_cell.angle_alpha   90.00
_cell.angle_beta   90.00
_cell.angle_gamma   90.00
#
_symmetry.space_group_name_H-M   'P 1'
#
loop_
_entity.id
_entity.type
_entity.pdbx_description
1 polymer ?
#
loop_
_entity_poly.entity_id
_entity_poly.type
_entity_poly.pdbx_seq_one_letter_code
_entity_poly.pdbx_strand_id
1 'polypeptide(L)'
;MGRRVWWYLIATDWLLAARCGDPGEGVYQANPRQMIVKKPRNLNDVHLLDAGLHLDLPISQPTEMSYFLQRLRLAEISRSIVDYTSMAVTSAGGASYYTHVTAIDFELDQMIHDIPSFFYLDTYESSSDSTTSGIFIQAYLPNAVIHTQRCKLHLTYLTSGPNNNPAYTSSRETCLKSVRQLIRAEAQLERAQHPFVQI
;
A
#
# COMPACT_ATOMS: atom_id res chain seq x y z
N MET A 1 20.67 8.93 8.28
CA MET A 1 19.59 8.36 9.11
C MET A 1 18.34 9.23 9.24
N GLY A 2 18.41 10.51 9.65
CA GLY A 2 17.21 11.34 9.88
C GLY A 2 16.18 11.41 8.73
N ARG A 3 16.64 11.40 7.46
CA ARG A 3 15.77 11.33 6.28
C ARG A 3 14.85 10.09 6.28
N ARG A 4 15.39 8.91 6.58
CA ARG A 4 14.63 7.65 6.56
C ARG A 4 13.61 7.62 7.70
N VAL A 5 14.02 8.07 8.88
CA VAL A 5 13.13 8.18 10.05
C VAL A 5 11.96 9.11 9.76
N TRP A 6 12.25 10.31 9.22
CA TRP A 6 11.20 11.28 8.86
C TRP A 6 10.18 10.71 7.87
N TRP A 7 10.65 10.08 6.79
CA TRP A 7 9.75 9.47 5.82
C TRP A 7 9.01 8.23 6.36
N TYR A 8 9.57 7.53 7.36
CA TYR A 8 8.86 6.43 8.03
C TYR A 8 7.64 6.95 8.81
N LEU A 9 7.85 8.03 9.56
CA LEU A 9 6.79 8.70 10.32
C LEU A 9 5.69 9.19 9.40
N ILE A 10 6.05 9.90 8.33
CA ILE A 10 5.10 10.39 7.34
C ILE A 10 4.33 9.25 6.67
N ALA A 11 5.04 8.22 6.20
CA ALA A 11 4.40 7.10 5.54
C ALA A 11 3.38 6.43 6.48
N THR A 12 3.72 6.33 7.77
CA THR A 12 2.82 5.75 8.78
C THR A 12 1.61 6.64 9.04
N ASP A 13 1.80 7.95 9.21
CA ASP A 13 0.71 8.94 9.35
C ASP A 13 -0.28 8.84 8.18
N TRP A 14 0.20 8.83 6.94
CA TRP A 14 -0.65 8.74 5.76
C TRP A 14 -1.33 7.37 5.59
N LEU A 15 -0.65 6.27 5.93
CA LEU A 15 -1.23 4.92 5.89
C LEU A 15 -2.35 4.75 6.93
N LEU A 16 -2.16 5.29 8.13
CA LEU A 16 -3.17 5.24 9.19
C LEU A 16 -4.38 6.09 8.85
N ALA A 17 -4.19 7.27 8.25
CA ALA A 17 -5.29 8.12 7.81
C ALA A 17 -6.22 7.43 6.79
N ALA A 18 -5.70 6.52 5.95
CA ALA A 18 -6.51 5.76 5.01
C ALA A 18 -7.12 4.47 5.60
N ARG A 19 -6.68 4.05 6.80
CA ARG A 19 -7.17 2.82 7.46
C ARG A 19 -8.63 2.98 7.86
N CYS A 20 -9.42 1.93 7.65
CA CYS A 20 -10.84 1.92 8.00
C CYS A 20 -11.02 1.64 9.51
N GLY A 21 -11.94 2.36 10.15
CA GLY A 21 -12.37 2.08 11.53
C GLY A 21 -11.38 2.52 12.61
N ASP A 22 -10.34 3.26 12.23
CA ASP A 22 -9.39 3.84 13.19
C ASP A 22 -9.86 5.26 13.60
N PRO A 23 -9.65 5.71 14.84
CA PRO A 23 -10.00 7.07 15.26
C PRO A 23 -9.34 8.18 14.43
N GLY A 24 -8.21 7.89 13.77
CA GLY A 24 -7.51 8.80 12.85
C GLY A 24 -7.97 8.73 11.39
N GLU A 25 -9.01 7.96 11.06
CA GLU A 25 -9.48 7.82 9.69
C GLU A 25 -9.84 9.19 9.08
N GLY A 26 -9.33 9.44 7.87
CA GLY A 26 -9.59 10.66 7.11
C GLY A 26 -8.74 11.86 7.50
N VAL A 27 -7.81 11.73 8.44
CA VAL A 27 -6.97 12.84 8.90
C VAL A 27 -5.50 12.41 9.00
N TYR A 28 -4.60 13.19 8.41
CA TYR A 28 -3.15 13.07 8.59
C TYR A 28 -2.55 14.39 9.04
N GLN A 29 -1.41 14.34 9.73
CA GLN A 29 -0.77 15.54 10.29
C GLN A 29 0.32 16.11 9.39
N ALA A 30 1.11 15.25 8.74
CA ALA A 30 2.27 15.68 7.97
C ALA A 30 1.87 16.12 6.55
N ASN A 31 1.67 17.43 6.37
CA ASN A 31 1.36 17.99 5.06
C ASN A 31 2.61 18.03 4.15
N PRO A 32 2.56 17.47 2.92
CA PRO A 32 3.67 17.55 1.98
C PRO A 32 4.20 18.97 1.69
N ARG A 33 3.32 19.98 1.75
CA ARG A 33 3.68 21.38 1.52
C ARG A 33 4.43 22.03 2.68
N GLN A 34 4.47 21.37 3.83
CA GLN A 34 5.12 21.85 5.05
C GLN A 34 6.43 21.11 5.35
N MET A 35 6.95 20.32 4.40
CA MET A 35 8.20 19.59 4.54
C MET A 35 9.15 19.80 3.35
N ILE A 36 10.45 19.86 3.62
CA ILE A 36 11.51 20.02 2.61
C ILE A 36 12.55 18.90 2.78
N VAL A 37 12.10 17.65 2.74
CA VAL A 37 12.97 16.48 2.92
C VAL A 37 12.92 15.62 1.67
N LYS A 38 14.07 15.42 0.99
CA LYS A 38 14.17 14.55 -0.18
C LYS A 38 13.76 13.11 0.18
N LYS A 39 13.13 12.39 -0.74
CA LYS A 39 12.82 10.96 -0.58
C LYS A 39 14.10 10.13 -0.33
N PRO A 40 14.01 9.02 0.42
CA PRO A 40 15.13 8.11 0.58
C PRO A 40 15.41 7.35 -0.73
N ARG A 41 16.64 6.83 -0.82
CA ARG A 41 17.19 6.14 -1.99
C ARG A 41 17.21 4.63 -1.74
N ASN A 42 17.24 3.84 -2.80
CA ASN A 42 17.38 2.38 -2.72
C ASN A 42 18.85 2.02 -2.47
N LEU A 43 19.25 2.02 -1.20
CA LEU A 43 20.65 1.87 -0.80
C LEU A 43 20.76 1.20 0.58
N ASN A 44 21.66 0.24 0.76
CA ASN A 44 21.95 -0.36 2.06
C ASN A 44 22.73 0.59 2.98
N ASP A 45 22.66 0.36 4.30
CA ASP A 45 23.34 1.18 5.30
C ASP A 45 24.86 1.18 5.18
N VAL A 46 25.44 0.03 4.83
CA VAL A 46 26.90 -0.12 4.62
C VAL A 46 27.43 0.82 3.53
N HIS A 47 26.60 1.16 2.54
CA HIS A 47 26.98 2.06 1.45
C HIS A 47 26.68 3.53 1.75
N LEU A 48 26.17 3.87 2.94
CA LEU A 48 25.97 5.27 3.34
C LEU A 48 27.28 5.98 3.73
N LEU A 49 28.29 5.21 4.16
CA LEU A 49 29.56 5.73 4.67
C LEU A 49 30.62 5.91 3.58
N ASP A 50 30.42 5.26 2.43
CA ASP A 50 31.41 5.21 1.35
C ASP A 50 31.13 6.31 0.32
N ALA A 51 31.79 7.46 0.50
CA ALA A 51 31.46 8.75 -0.14
C ALA A 51 31.73 8.82 -1.67
N GLY A 52 32.10 7.73 -2.33
CA GLY A 52 32.72 7.77 -3.66
C GLY A 52 31.77 7.69 -4.85
N LEU A 53 30.84 6.74 -4.88
CA LEU A 53 30.05 6.41 -6.08
C LEU A 53 28.66 5.88 -5.68
N HIS A 54 27.80 6.76 -5.15
CA HIS A 54 26.43 6.39 -4.81
C HIS A 54 25.54 6.34 -6.06
N LEU A 55 25.66 5.26 -6.85
CA LEU A 55 24.64 4.90 -7.82
C LEU A 55 23.42 4.36 -7.06
N ASP A 56 22.22 4.89 -7.38
CA ASP A 56 20.99 4.29 -6.90
C ASP A 56 20.93 2.85 -7.42
N LEU A 57 20.76 1.88 -6.52
CA LEU A 57 20.54 0.51 -6.95
C LEU A 57 19.15 0.44 -7.60
N PRO A 58 18.99 -0.27 -8.73
CA PRO A 58 17.69 -0.45 -9.36
C PRO A 58 16.65 -0.98 -8.36
N ILE A 59 15.39 -0.56 -8.48
CA ILE A 59 14.29 -1.02 -7.61
C ILE A 59 14.10 -2.55 -7.69
N SER A 60 14.51 -3.17 -8.80
CA SER A 60 14.53 -4.62 -9.00
C SER A 60 15.61 -5.36 -8.18
N GLN A 61 16.58 -4.64 -7.62
CA GLN A 61 17.60 -5.23 -6.75
C GLN A 61 17.15 -5.10 -5.28
N PRO A 62 17.12 -6.22 -4.52
CA PRO A 62 16.74 -6.19 -3.12
C PRO A 62 17.80 -5.45 -2.28
N THR A 63 17.32 -4.54 -1.43
CA THR A 63 18.10 -3.79 -0.45
C THR A 63 17.31 -3.70 0.85
N GLU A 64 17.96 -3.28 1.93
CA GLU A 64 17.30 -2.94 3.21
C GLU A 64 16.20 -1.87 3.04
N MET A 65 16.28 -1.06 1.98
CA MET A 65 15.33 0.00 1.67
C MET A 65 14.20 -0.41 0.73
N SER A 66 14.23 -1.62 0.14
CA SER A 66 13.23 -2.03 -0.84
C SER A 66 11.81 -1.99 -0.28
N TYR A 67 11.58 -2.56 0.91
CA TYR A 67 10.27 -2.53 1.56
C TYR A 67 9.84 -1.10 1.88
N PHE A 68 10.76 -0.31 2.43
CA PHE A 68 10.50 1.07 2.80
C PHE A 68 10.00 1.89 1.61
N LEU A 69 10.61 1.70 0.44
CA LEU A 69 10.22 2.42 -0.78
C LEU A 69 8.82 2.02 -1.25
N GLN A 70 8.46 0.73 -1.18
CA GLN A 70 7.10 0.29 -1.50
C GLN A 70 6.08 0.82 -0.48
N ARG A 71 6.42 0.78 0.81
CA ARG A 71 5.59 1.38 1.88
C ARG A 71 5.37 2.86 1.64
N LEU A 72 6.39 3.59 1.20
CA LEU A 72 6.29 5.02 0.90
C LEU A 72 5.38 5.27 -0.32
N ARG A 73 5.54 4.50 -1.41
CA ARG A 73 4.64 4.59 -2.58
C ARG A 73 3.19 4.38 -2.17
N LEU A 74 2.93 3.36 -1.36
CA LEU A 74 1.58 3.07 -0.87
C LEU A 74 1.02 4.18 0.03
N ALA A 75 1.87 4.77 0.88
CA ALA A 75 1.48 5.89 1.73
C ALA A 75 1.08 7.13 0.92
N GLU A 76 1.74 7.38 -0.21
CA GLU A 76 1.38 8.49 -1.10
C GLU A 76 -0.01 8.30 -1.71
N ILE A 77 -0.33 7.07 -2.15
CA ILE A 77 -1.66 6.70 -2.64
C ILE A 77 -2.69 6.80 -1.51
N SER A 78 -2.33 6.36 -0.31
CA SER A 78 -3.18 6.43 0.90
C SER A 78 -3.57 7.87 1.24
N ARG A 79 -2.61 8.79 1.21
CA ARG A 79 -2.88 10.22 1.38
C ARG A 79 -3.83 10.75 0.30
N SER A 80 -3.64 10.34 -0.95
CA SER A 80 -4.51 10.72 -2.08
C SER A 80 -5.97 10.31 -1.84
N ILE A 81 -6.19 9.08 -1.34
CA ILE A 81 -7.52 8.60 -0.92
C ILE A 81 -8.15 9.53 0.11
N VAL A 82 -7.38 9.92 1.14
CA VAL A 82 -7.86 10.77 2.24
C VAL A 82 -8.20 12.17 1.75
N ASP A 83 -7.30 12.80 0.99
CA ASP A 83 -7.52 14.13 0.41
C ASP A 83 -8.82 14.15 -0.41
N TYR A 84 -9.05 13.12 -1.21
CA TYR A 84 -10.23 13.07 -2.05
C TYR A 84 -11.52 12.74 -1.29
N THR A 85 -11.47 11.81 -0.33
CA THR A 85 -12.65 11.49 0.48
C THR A 85 -13.15 12.73 1.21
N SER A 86 -12.23 13.54 1.74
CA SER A 86 -12.53 14.85 2.34
C SER A 86 -13.19 15.79 1.34
N MET A 87 -12.63 15.92 0.12
CA MET A 87 -13.21 16.74 -0.94
C MET A 87 -14.62 16.26 -1.35
N ALA A 88 -14.83 14.95 -1.49
CA ALA A 88 -16.09 14.36 -1.90
C ALA A 88 -17.23 14.63 -0.89
N VAL A 89 -16.93 14.59 0.41
CA VAL A 89 -17.89 14.98 1.46
C VAL A 89 -18.29 16.45 1.33
N THR A 90 -17.37 17.31 0.89
CA THR A 90 -17.64 18.76 0.71
C THR A 90 -18.28 19.13 -0.64
N SER A 91 -18.19 18.28 -1.66
CA SER A 91 -18.68 18.56 -3.02
C SER A 91 -19.87 17.67 -3.40
N ALA A 92 -21.03 18.27 -3.67
CA ALA A 92 -22.31 17.59 -3.92
C ALA A 92 -22.44 16.80 -5.24
N GLY A 93 -21.36 16.27 -5.84
CA GLY A 93 -21.37 15.67 -7.18
C GLY A 93 -20.88 14.22 -7.25
N GLY A 94 -21.81 13.25 -7.25
CA GLY A 94 -21.51 11.81 -7.28
C GLY A 94 -20.80 11.27 -8.55
N ALA A 95 -20.89 11.97 -9.69
CA ALA A 95 -20.19 11.56 -10.92
C ALA A 95 -18.67 11.81 -10.84
N SER A 96 -18.24 12.83 -10.08
CA SER A 96 -16.82 13.07 -9.80
C SER A 96 -16.24 11.92 -8.96
N TYR A 97 -17.01 11.43 -7.97
CA TYR A 97 -16.57 10.40 -7.02
C TYR A 97 -16.11 9.10 -7.69
N TYR A 98 -16.90 8.57 -8.62
CA TYR A 98 -16.55 7.33 -9.30
C TYR A 98 -15.29 7.44 -10.15
N THR A 99 -15.10 8.56 -10.85
CA THR A 99 -13.89 8.77 -11.68
C THR A 99 -12.62 8.77 -10.85
N HIS A 100 -12.68 9.30 -9.63
CA HIS A 100 -11.54 9.30 -8.73
C HIS A 100 -11.30 7.92 -8.11
N VAL A 101 -12.36 7.20 -7.73
CA VAL A 101 -12.26 5.79 -7.31
C VAL A 101 -11.52 4.98 -8.38
N THR A 102 -11.86 5.14 -9.66
CA THR A 102 -11.16 4.43 -10.73
C THR A 102 -9.71 4.89 -10.92
N ALA A 103 -9.40 6.16 -10.69
CA ALA A 103 -8.03 6.68 -10.78
C ALA A 103 -7.12 6.13 -9.68
N ILE A 104 -7.60 6.11 -8.44
CA ILE A 104 -6.86 5.51 -7.31
C ILE A 104 -6.72 4.00 -7.50
N ASP A 105 -7.76 3.30 -7.94
CA ASP A 105 -7.66 1.86 -8.22
C ASP A 105 -6.60 1.57 -9.28
N PHE A 106 -6.52 2.41 -10.32
CA PHE A 106 -5.46 2.31 -11.33
C PHE A 106 -4.06 2.49 -10.71
N GLU A 107 -3.85 3.45 -9.81
CA GLU A 107 -2.55 3.61 -9.12
C GLU A 107 -2.19 2.40 -8.25
N LEU A 108 -3.17 1.84 -7.52
CA LEU A 108 -2.99 0.64 -6.69
C LEU A 108 -2.70 -0.59 -7.57
N ASP A 109 -3.42 -0.75 -8.67
CA ASP A 109 -3.23 -1.84 -9.62
C ASP A 109 -1.87 -1.74 -10.32
N GLN A 110 -1.47 -0.54 -10.73
CA GLN A 110 -0.14 -0.28 -11.28
C GLN A 110 0.95 -0.61 -10.25
N MET A 111 0.75 -0.28 -8.97
CA MET A 111 1.69 -0.65 -7.92
C MET A 111 1.84 -2.16 -7.78
N ILE A 112 0.76 -2.95 -7.91
CA ILE A 112 0.82 -4.42 -7.91
C ILE A 112 1.65 -4.93 -9.09
N HIS A 113 1.48 -4.35 -10.28
CA HIS A 113 2.21 -4.78 -11.48
C HIS A 113 3.70 -4.41 -11.44
N ASP A 114 4.02 -3.26 -10.86
CA ASP A 114 5.39 -2.74 -10.78
C ASP A 114 6.15 -3.22 -9.53
N ILE A 115 5.51 -3.98 -8.63
CA ILE A 115 6.16 -4.39 -7.39
C ILE A 115 7.35 -5.31 -7.73
N PRO A 116 8.53 -5.14 -7.08
CA PRO A 116 9.67 -5.99 -7.33
C PRO A 116 9.33 -7.47 -7.18
N SER A 117 9.93 -8.34 -8.00
CA SER A 117 9.59 -9.77 -8.03
C SER A 117 9.84 -10.50 -6.71
N PHE A 118 10.80 -10.04 -5.91
CA PHE A 118 11.05 -10.56 -4.55
C PHE A 118 9.98 -10.14 -3.53
N PHE A 119 9.00 -9.33 -3.93
CA PHE A 119 7.79 -9.04 -3.15
C PHE A 119 6.53 -9.66 -3.76
N TYR A 120 6.67 -10.53 -4.78
CA TYR A 120 5.54 -11.32 -5.24
C TYR A 120 5.17 -12.35 -4.19
N LEU A 121 4.04 -12.14 -3.52
CA LEU A 121 3.59 -12.99 -2.44
C LEU A 121 3.40 -14.46 -2.89
N ASP A 122 2.96 -14.67 -4.14
CA ASP A 122 2.76 -16.00 -4.73
C ASP A 122 4.06 -16.84 -4.80
N THR A 123 5.25 -16.23 -4.80
CA THR A 123 6.51 -17.00 -4.82
C THR A 123 6.77 -17.75 -3.51
N TYR A 124 6.04 -17.42 -2.44
CA TYR A 124 6.23 -17.97 -1.09
C TYR A 124 5.25 -19.11 -0.77
N GLU A 125 4.33 -19.47 -1.68
CA GLU A 125 3.30 -20.49 -1.40
C GLU A 125 3.85 -21.91 -1.27
N SER A 126 4.96 -22.22 -1.94
CA SER A 126 5.42 -23.61 -2.13
C SER A 126 6.68 -23.98 -1.32
N SER A 127 7.30 -23.06 -0.59
CA SER A 127 8.55 -23.35 0.12
C SER A 127 8.52 -22.94 1.59
N SER A 128 8.64 -23.94 2.47
CA SER A 128 8.70 -23.79 3.94
C SER A 128 9.87 -22.95 4.42
N ASP A 129 10.96 -22.90 3.65
CA ASP A 129 12.15 -22.14 4.03
C ASP A 129 11.99 -20.64 3.71
N SER A 130 11.22 -20.31 2.67
CA SER A 130 11.00 -18.91 2.26
C SER A 130 10.09 -18.15 3.23
N THR A 131 9.19 -18.85 3.93
CA THR A 131 8.25 -18.27 4.88
C THR A 131 8.92 -17.80 6.16
N THR A 132 10.13 -18.27 6.45
CA THR A 132 10.97 -17.84 7.59
C THR A 132 11.80 -16.60 7.26
N SER A 133 11.82 -16.16 5.99
CA SER A 133 12.54 -14.97 5.55
C SER A 133 11.81 -13.69 5.95
N GLY A 134 12.53 -12.70 6.49
CA GLY A 134 11.96 -11.36 6.72
C GLY A 134 11.39 -10.70 5.45
N ILE A 135 11.85 -11.13 4.26
CA ILE A 135 11.33 -10.66 2.96
C ILE A 135 9.88 -11.12 2.75
N PHE A 136 9.47 -12.30 3.25
CA PHE A 136 8.09 -12.77 3.16
C PHE A 136 7.13 -11.77 3.83
N ILE A 137 7.45 -11.32 5.05
CA ILE A 137 6.64 -10.30 5.74
C ILE A 137 6.63 -8.98 4.97
N GLN A 138 7.77 -8.60 4.38
CA GLN A 138 7.86 -7.41 3.55
C GLN A 138 7.10 -7.51 2.22
N ALA A 139 6.83 -8.72 1.72
CA ALA A 139 5.96 -8.99 0.58
C ALA A 139 4.47 -9.00 0.99
N TYR A 140 4.16 -9.63 2.12
CA TYR A 140 2.81 -9.71 2.69
C TYR A 140 2.24 -8.33 3.04
N LEU A 141 2.99 -7.49 3.77
CA LEU A 141 2.48 -6.20 4.26
C LEU A 141 1.95 -5.27 3.16
N PRO A 142 2.68 -4.95 2.07
CA PRO A 142 2.15 -4.12 1.01
C PRO A 142 0.99 -4.80 0.28
N ASN A 143 1.04 -6.13 0.08
CA ASN A 143 -0.05 -6.88 -0.54
C ASN A 143 -1.37 -6.75 0.25
N ALA A 144 -1.31 -7.00 1.57
CA ALA A 144 -2.45 -6.90 2.47
C ALA A 144 -3.03 -5.48 2.50
N VAL A 145 -2.17 -4.45 2.61
CA VAL A 145 -2.64 -3.06 2.66
C VAL A 145 -3.24 -2.62 1.33
N ILE A 146 -2.61 -2.94 0.18
CA ILE A 146 -3.14 -2.61 -1.15
C ILE A 146 -4.54 -3.23 -1.33
N HIS A 147 -4.69 -4.53 -1.06
CA HIS A 147 -5.99 -5.19 -1.24
C HIS A 147 -7.04 -4.74 -0.24
N THR A 148 -6.66 -4.37 0.98
CA THR A 148 -7.56 -3.73 1.95
C THR A 148 -8.06 -2.38 1.42
N GLN A 149 -7.17 -1.54 0.89
CA GLN A 149 -7.54 -0.23 0.33
C GLN A 149 -8.41 -0.37 -0.91
N ARG A 150 -8.05 -1.24 -1.87
CA ARG A 150 -8.88 -1.52 -3.05
C ARG A 150 -10.26 -2.03 -2.68
N CYS A 151 -10.34 -2.96 -1.71
CA CYS A 151 -11.61 -3.45 -1.18
C CYS A 151 -12.46 -2.30 -0.63
N LYS A 152 -11.91 -1.50 0.30
CA LYS A 152 -12.60 -0.36 0.91
C LYS A 152 -13.09 0.66 -0.12
N LEU A 153 -12.21 1.01 -1.07
CA LEU A 153 -12.48 1.99 -2.12
C LEU A 153 -13.71 1.61 -2.96
N HIS A 154 -13.87 0.31 -3.23
CA HIS A 154 -14.97 -0.21 -4.05
C HIS A 154 -16.16 -0.75 -3.23
N LEU A 155 -16.07 -0.80 -1.90
CA LEU A 155 -17.07 -1.42 -1.03
C LEU A 155 -18.45 -0.78 -1.16
N THR A 156 -18.52 0.55 -1.30
CA THR A 156 -19.79 1.29 -1.43
C THR A 156 -20.58 0.87 -2.67
N TYR A 157 -19.90 0.50 -3.76
CA TYR A 157 -20.53 0.00 -4.99
C TYR A 157 -20.94 -1.48 -4.91
N LEU A 158 -20.48 -2.19 -3.88
CA LEU A 158 -20.92 -3.53 -3.55
C LEU A 158 -22.13 -3.52 -2.58
N THR A 159 -22.18 -2.58 -1.64
CA THR A 159 -23.18 -2.56 -0.55
C THR A 159 -24.34 -1.58 -0.75
N SER A 160 -24.20 -0.52 -1.54
CA SER A 160 -25.25 0.49 -1.75
C SER A 160 -26.07 0.18 -3.02
N GLY A 161 -27.40 0.07 -2.90
CA GLY A 161 -28.32 -0.31 -3.98
C GLY A 161 -28.54 0.77 -5.06
N PRO A 162 -29.02 0.44 -6.28
CA PRO A 162 -29.54 -0.85 -6.75
C PRO A 162 -28.42 -1.71 -7.37
N ASN A 163 -28.33 -2.98 -6.92
CA ASN A 163 -27.35 -4.02 -7.33
C ASN A 163 -27.19 -4.25 -8.85
N ASN A 164 -27.97 -3.58 -9.70
CA ASN A 164 -28.07 -3.82 -11.13
C ASN A 164 -27.59 -2.66 -12.01
N ASN A 165 -26.97 -1.59 -11.47
CA ASN A 165 -26.33 -0.62 -12.37
C ASN A 165 -25.10 -1.29 -13.05
N PRO A 166 -25.14 -1.53 -14.37
CA PRO A 166 -24.03 -2.18 -15.07
C PRO A 166 -22.76 -1.32 -15.09
N ALA A 167 -22.89 0.01 -14.91
CA ALA A 167 -21.76 0.91 -14.87
C ALA A 167 -20.76 0.61 -13.72
N TYR A 168 -21.22 -0.04 -12.65
CA TYR A 168 -20.38 -0.36 -11.48
C TYR A 168 -19.98 -1.85 -11.40
N THR A 169 -20.20 -2.64 -12.45
CA THR A 169 -19.83 -4.07 -12.46
C THR A 169 -18.34 -4.27 -12.20
N SER A 170 -17.49 -3.51 -12.88
CA SER A 170 -16.03 -3.57 -12.67
C SER A 170 -15.65 -3.26 -11.22
N SER A 171 -16.29 -2.26 -10.58
CA SER A 171 -16.05 -1.94 -9.18
C SER A 171 -16.38 -3.10 -8.24
N ARG A 172 -17.53 -3.77 -8.46
CA ARG A 172 -17.93 -4.94 -7.66
C ARG A 172 -16.95 -6.10 -7.82
N GLU A 173 -16.52 -6.37 -9.06
CA GLU A 173 -15.54 -7.40 -9.36
C GLU A 173 -14.18 -7.11 -8.71
N THR A 174 -13.70 -5.87 -8.78
CA THR A 174 -12.45 -5.44 -8.14
C THR A 174 -12.52 -5.58 -6.62
N CYS A 175 -13.65 -5.22 -6.00
CA CYS A 175 -13.86 -5.40 -4.57
C CYS A 175 -13.75 -6.90 -4.19
N LEU A 176 -14.49 -7.77 -4.88
CA LEU A 176 -14.47 -9.21 -4.62
C LEU A 176 -13.10 -9.83 -4.89
N LYS A 177 -12.43 -9.43 -5.97
CA LYS A 177 -11.07 -9.87 -6.29
C LYS A 177 -10.11 -9.50 -5.16
N SER A 178 -10.18 -8.27 -4.67
CA SER A 178 -9.31 -7.78 -3.58
C SER A 178 -9.56 -8.52 -2.27
N VAL A 179 -10.82 -8.78 -1.91
CA VAL A 179 -11.17 -9.60 -0.73
C VAL A 179 -10.56 -11.00 -0.84
N ARG A 180 -10.67 -11.66 -2.00
CA ARG A 180 -10.07 -13.00 -2.21
C ARG A 180 -8.56 -13.00 -2.06
N GLN A 181 -7.88 -11.98 -2.58
CA GLN A 181 -6.42 -11.85 -2.42
C GLN A 181 -6.03 -11.61 -0.97
N LEU A 182 -6.77 -10.77 -0.25
CA LEU A 182 -6.54 -10.55 1.19
C LEU A 182 -6.71 -11.85 1.99
N ILE A 183 -7.80 -12.60 1.77
CA ILE A 183 -8.02 -13.91 2.43
C ILE A 183 -6.88 -14.89 2.11
N ARG A 184 -6.41 -14.92 0.85
CA ARG A 184 -5.28 -15.77 0.46
C ARG A 184 -4.00 -15.36 1.19
N ALA A 185 -3.72 -14.06 1.28
CA ALA A 185 -2.54 -13.52 1.98
C ALA A 185 -2.57 -13.85 3.48
N GLU A 186 -3.72 -13.66 4.15
CA GLU A 186 -3.89 -14.05 5.56
C GLU A 186 -3.68 -15.56 5.77
N ALA A 187 -4.30 -16.39 4.94
CA ALA A 187 -4.14 -17.84 5.03
C ALA A 187 -2.69 -18.29 4.80
N GLN A 188 -1.92 -17.58 3.98
CA GLN A 188 -0.48 -17.84 3.82
C GLN A 188 0.31 -17.40 5.06
N LEU A 189 0.02 -16.23 5.63
CA LEU A 189 0.67 -15.74 6.85
C LEU A 189 0.42 -16.67 8.04
N GLU A 190 -0.82 -17.12 8.23
CA GLU A 190 -1.18 -18.09 9.28
C GLU A 190 -0.43 -19.41 9.11
N ARG A 191 -0.37 -19.93 7.88
CA ARG A 191 0.31 -21.20 7.57
C ARG A 191 1.82 -21.11 7.74
N ALA A 192 2.41 -19.94 7.51
CA ALA A 192 3.83 -19.67 7.71
C ALA A 192 4.26 -19.76 9.19
N GLN A 193 3.33 -19.60 10.15
CA GLN A 193 3.61 -19.56 11.59
C GLN A 193 4.78 -18.62 11.95
N HIS A 194 4.93 -17.54 11.18
CA HIS A 194 6.06 -16.64 11.32
C HIS A 194 6.02 -15.91 12.69
N PRO A 195 7.16 -15.65 13.36
CA PRO A 195 7.20 -14.97 14.66
C PRO A 195 6.48 -13.61 14.70
N PHE A 196 6.33 -12.98 13.53
CA PHE A 196 5.54 -11.75 13.35
C PHE A 196 4.10 -11.87 13.85
N VAL A 197 3.49 -13.05 13.78
CA VAL A 197 2.10 -13.30 14.20
C VAL A 197 1.97 -13.53 15.71
N GLN A 198 3.09 -13.80 16.40
CA GLN A 198 3.11 -14.15 17.83
C GLN A 198 3.31 -12.94 18.77
N ILE A 199 3.26 -11.71 18.23
CA ILE A 199 3.43 -10.44 18.94
C ILE A 199 2.06 -9.76 19.09
#